data_AF-A0A2W5THT8-F1
#
_entry.id   AF-A0A2W5THT8-F1
#
_cell.length_a   1.000
_cell.length_b   1.000
_cell.length_c   1.000
_cell.angle_alpha   90.00
_cell.angle_beta   90.00
_cell.angle_gamma   90.00
#
_symmetry.space_group_name_H-M   'P 1'
#
loop_
_entity.id
_entity.type
_entity.pdbx_description
1 polymer ?
#
loop_
_entity_poly.entity_id
_entity_poly.type
_entity_poly.pdbx_seq_one_letter_code
_entity_poly.pdbx_strand_id
1 'polypeptide(L)'
;MPLAVVPLLTRTLLLAPFVLAALPAQGQEPGACVRGTGEPRAYLDCLSREQRASERRVVHAVAAAGKAIEARPELQPAQRRRWIGLLEEAQGRFVSWRDFECQSIAPYEGGGGQKTIGGRLGGVGVLEQRMTCLIGLNQARAADIERRYALPAYIPEPEPVPPPPAAPSEATAAPSATGAGSTQGAPPLSGPVRIIELPVQPQ
;
A
#
# COMPACT_ATOMS: atom_id res chain seq x y z
N MET A 1 39.97 35.14 51.13
CA MET A 1 40.27 34.94 49.69
C MET A 1 41.24 33.77 49.56
N PRO A 2 40.79 32.66 48.95
CA PRO A 2 41.65 31.92 48.04
C PRO A 2 40.98 31.67 46.68
N LEU A 3 41.76 31.93 45.63
CA LEU A 3 41.51 31.56 44.23
C LEU A 3 41.77 30.06 44.04
N ALA A 4 40.87 29.35 43.36
CA ALA A 4 41.14 28.05 42.74
C ALA A 4 40.28 27.93 41.47
N VAL A 5 40.84 28.27 40.30
CA VAL A 5 41.28 27.33 39.25
C VAL A 5 40.16 26.38 38.82
N VAL A 6 39.38 26.81 37.82
CA VAL A 6 38.39 25.98 37.12
C VAL A 6 39.10 25.26 35.97
N PRO A 7 39.08 23.92 35.90
CA PRO A 7 39.70 23.19 34.81
C PRO A 7 38.86 23.29 33.53
N LEU A 8 39.57 23.45 32.40
CA LEU A 8 39.04 23.40 31.05
C LEU A 8 38.26 22.10 30.81
N LEU A 9 36.95 22.21 30.62
CA LEU A 9 36.12 21.15 30.06
C LEU A 9 36.52 20.92 28.60
N THR A 10 37.28 19.85 28.40
CA THR A 10 37.67 19.31 27.11
C THR A 10 36.41 18.86 26.37
N ARG A 11 35.99 19.63 25.36
CA ARG A 11 34.89 19.29 24.44
C ARG A 11 35.30 18.06 23.62
N THR A 12 34.92 16.87 24.07
CA THR A 12 35.04 15.64 23.28
C THR A 12 33.96 15.66 22.20
N LEU A 13 34.35 16.03 20.98
CA LEU A 13 33.54 15.84 19.78
C LEU A 13 33.35 14.33 19.56
N LEU A 14 32.23 13.80 20.03
CA LEU A 14 31.76 12.46 19.68
C LEU A 14 31.36 12.47 18.19
N LEU A 15 32.28 12.02 17.34
CA LEU A 15 31.97 11.55 15.99
C LEU A 15 31.00 10.38 16.11
N ALA A 16 29.71 10.66 15.95
CA ALA A 16 28.69 9.63 15.85
C ALA A 16 28.95 8.81 14.57
N PRO A 17 29.12 7.47 14.66
CA PRO A 17 29.21 6.64 13.49
C PRO A 17 27.86 6.70 12.77
N PHE A 18 27.83 7.30 11.58
CA PHE A 18 26.75 7.12 10.63
C PHE A 18 26.70 5.64 10.25
N VAL A 19 25.90 4.87 10.99
CA VAL A 19 25.48 3.54 10.56
C VAL A 19 24.61 3.76 9.33
N LEU A 20 25.23 3.66 8.16
CA LEU A 20 24.56 3.47 6.88
C LEU A 20 23.74 2.18 7.02
N ALA A 21 22.50 2.31 7.48
CA ALA A 21 21.50 1.27 7.36
C ALA A 21 21.36 0.99 5.86
N ALA A 22 21.91 -0.14 5.42
CA ALA A 22 21.67 -0.67 4.09
C ALA A 22 20.16 -0.87 3.95
N LEU A 23 19.49 0.09 3.32
CA LEU A 23 18.13 -0.08 2.84
C LEU A 23 18.17 -1.29 1.92
N PRO A 24 17.38 -2.36 2.16
CA PRO A 24 17.25 -3.44 1.20
C PRO A 24 16.52 -2.89 -0.03
N ALA A 25 17.26 -2.24 -0.91
CA ALA A 25 16.82 -1.80 -2.21
C ALA A 25 17.10 -2.91 -3.21
N GLN A 26 16.45 -4.06 -3.06
CA GLN A 26 16.30 -5.02 -4.15
C GLN A 26 14.90 -5.59 -4.09
N GLY A 27 14.15 -5.36 -5.18
CA GLY A 27 12.83 -5.91 -5.41
C GLY A 27 12.89 -7.42 -5.33
N GLN A 28 12.58 -7.94 -4.15
CA GLN A 28 12.26 -9.35 -4.00
C GLN A 28 11.08 -9.59 -4.94
N GLU A 29 11.21 -10.52 -5.89
CA GLU A 29 10.08 -10.87 -6.74
C GLU A 29 8.89 -11.25 -5.82
N PRO A 30 7.69 -10.76 -6.12
CA PRO A 30 6.53 -10.94 -5.24
C PRO A 30 6.21 -12.43 -5.13
N GLY A 31 6.60 -13.01 -4.00
CA GLY A 31 6.38 -14.43 -3.71
C GLY A 31 7.27 -15.38 -4.54
N ALA A 32 6.71 -16.53 -4.92
CA ALA A 32 7.38 -17.58 -5.67
C ALA A 32 7.27 -17.42 -7.19
N CYS A 33 6.71 -16.30 -7.69
CA CYS A 33 6.60 -16.07 -9.13
C CYS A 33 7.97 -15.73 -9.70
N VAL A 34 8.55 -16.65 -10.47
CA VAL A 34 9.86 -16.44 -11.11
C VAL A 34 9.68 -15.98 -12.54
N ARG A 35 10.24 -14.83 -12.88
CA ARG A 35 10.31 -14.36 -14.26
C ARG A 35 11.29 -15.22 -15.08
N GLY A 36 10.88 -15.63 -16.28
CA GLY A 36 11.78 -16.20 -17.30
C GLY A 36 11.98 -17.72 -17.28
N THR A 37 11.34 -18.46 -16.37
CA THR A 37 11.41 -19.93 -16.32
C THR A 37 10.26 -20.63 -17.04
N GLY A 38 9.39 -19.90 -17.76
CA GLY A 38 8.22 -20.49 -18.42
C GLY A 38 7.49 -19.54 -19.37
N GLU A 39 6.28 -19.96 -19.78
CA GLU A 39 5.41 -19.18 -20.66
C GLU A 39 5.04 -17.83 -20.00
N PRO A 40 5.12 -16.69 -20.72
CA PRO A 40 4.79 -15.36 -20.17
C PRO A 40 3.40 -15.28 -19.53
N ARG A 41 2.43 -16.04 -20.06
CA ARG A 41 1.07 -16.12 -19.52
C ARG A 41 1.05 -16.77 -18.14
N ALA A 42 1.78 -17.85 -17.94
CA ALA A 42 1.86 -18.55 -16.65
C ALA A 42 2.42 -17.64 -15.55
N TYR A 43 3.37 -16.77 -15.90
CA TYR A 43 3.90 -15.78 -14.98
C TYR A 43 2.86 -14.71 -14.59
N LEU A 44 2.09 -14.16 -15.54
CA LEU A 44 1.02 -13.21 -15.24
C LEU A 44 -0.12 -13.84 -14.42
N ASP A 45 -0.43 -15.12 -14.68
CA ASP A 45 -1.40 -15.88 -13.89
C ASP A 45 -0.91 -16.09 -12.45
N CYS A 46 0.41 -16.31 -12.27
CA CYS A 46 1.04 -16.36 -10.95
C CYS A 46 0.87 -15.02 -10.20
N LEU A 47 1.26 -13.91 -10.83
CA LEU A 47 1.12 -12.58 -10.24
C LEU A 47 -0.33 -12.25 -9.89
N SER A 48 -1.28 -12.62 -10.74
CA SER A 48 -2.71 -12.40 -10.48
C SER A 48 -3.19 -13.17 -9.23
N ARG A 49 -2.70 -14.40 -9.02
CA ARG A 49 -3.00 -15.17 -7.80
C ARG A 49 -2.37 -14.54 -6.57
N GLU A 50 -1.10 -14.16 -6.65
CA GLU A 50 -0.37 -13.51 -5.55
C GLU A 50 -0.99 -12.16 -5.17
N GLN A 51 -1.42 -11.36 -6.14
CA GLN A 51 -2.13 -10.11 -5.89
C GLN A 51 -3.40 -10.37 -5.07
N ARG A 52 -4.27 -11.28 -5.52
CA ARG A 52 -5.49 -11.63 -4.77
C ARG A 52 -5.19 -12.18 -3.38
N ALA A 53 -4.14 -12.99 -3.24
CA ALA A 53 -3.71 -13.53 -1.95
C ALA A 53 -3.26 -12.40 -1.00
N SER A 54 -2.45 -11.46 -1.50
CA SER A 54 -1.99 -10.29 -0.73
C SER A 54 -3.15 -9.40 -0.28
N GLU A 55 -4.17 -9.21 -1.12
CA GLU A 55 -5.38 -8.45 -0.77
C GLU A 55 -6.17 -9.13 0.35
N ARG A 56 -6.41 -10.45 0.23
CA ARG A 56 -7.07 -11.22 1.28
C ARG A 56 -6.31 -11.14 2.60
N ARG A 57 -4.98 -11.22 2.57
CA ARG A 57 -4.15 -11.11 3.77
C ARG A 57 -4.30 -9.75 4.45
N VAL A 58 -4.30 -8.64 3.71
CA VAL A 58 -4.52 -7.31 4.29
C VAL A 58 -5.92 -7.21 4.92
N VAL A 59 -6.95 -7.71 4.23
CA VAL A 59 -8.33 -7.73 4.76
C VAL A 59 -8.41 -8.54 6.05
N HIS A 60 -7.79 -9.73 6.08
CA HIS A 60 -7.71 -10.56 7.29
C HIS A 60 -6.97 -9.84 8.41
N ALA A 61 -5.82 -9.23 8.14
CA ALA A 61 -5.03 -8.51 9.15
C ALA A 61 -5.82 -7.32 9.76
N VAL A 62 -6.59 -6.58 8.95
CA VAL A 62 -7.44 -5.49 9.45
C VAL A 62 -8.56 -6.03 10.34
N ALA A 63 -9.27 -7.08 9.91
CA ALA A 63 -10.33 -7.70 10.71
C ALA A 63 -9.78 -8.28 12.02
N ALA A 64 -8.61 -8.90 11.96
CA ALA A 64 -7.87 -9.42 13.10
C ALA A 64 -7.50 -8.32 14.10
N ALA A 65 -6.99 -7.20 13.61
CA ALA A 65 -6.66 -6.04 14.44
C ALA A 65 -7.90 -5.44 15.10
N GLY A 66 -9.04 -5.39 14.40
CA GLY A 66 -10.34 -5.01 14.98
C GLY A 66 -10.70 -5.88 16.18
N LYS A 67 -10.66 -7.21 16.02
CA LYS A 67 -10.91 -8.17 17.12
C LYS A 67 -9.91 -8.01 18.27
N ALA A 68 -8.63 -7.78 17.98
CA ALA A 68 -7.61 -7.56 18.99
C ALA A 68 -7.87 -6.28 19.80
N ILE A 69 -8.37 -5.22 19.16
CA ILE A 69 -8.80 -3.99 19.85
C ILE A 69 -10.04 -4.26 20.70
N GLU A 70 -11.02 -4.99 20.18
CA GLU A 70 -12.25 -5.36 20.91
C GLU A 70 -11.97 -6.15 22.20
N ALA A 71 -11.00 -7.06 22.13
CA ALA A 71 -10.63 -7.95 23.23
C ALA A 71 -9.86 -7.26 24.37
N ARG A 72 -9.49 -5.96 24.24
CA ARG A 72 -8.74 -5.22 25.26
C ARG A 72 -9.60 -4.87 26.48
N PRO A 73 -9.42 -5.54 27.64
CA PRO A 73 -10.25 -5.30 28.83
C PRO A 73 -9.95 -3.96 29.50
N GLU A 74 -8.76 -3.40 29.29
CA GLU A 74 -8.31 -2.15 29.89
C GLU A 74 -8.97 -0.90 29.29
N LEU A 75 -9.60 -1.04 28.13
CA LEU A 75 -10.23 0.07 27.41
C LEU A 75 -11.73 0.17 27.71
N GLN A 76 -12.25 1.39 27.74
CA GLN A 76 -13.69 1.61 27.76
C GLN A 76 -14.31 1.28 26.38
N PRO A 77 -15.59 0.84 26.31
CA PRO A 77 -16.24 0.51 25.04
C PRO A 77 -16.19 1.65 24.00
N ALA A 78 -16.31 2.90 24.43
CA ALA A 78 -16.22 4.06 23.55
C ALA A 78 -14.80 4.26 22.97
N GLN A 79 -13.75 3.95 23.76
CA GLN A 79 -12.37 4.04 23.30
C GLN A 79 -12.07 2.97 22.26
N ARG A 80 -12.54 1.73 22.47
CA ARG A 80 -12.39 0.64 21.49
C ARG A 80 -13.05 0.99 20.15
N ARG A 81 -14.31 1.44 20.18
CA ARG A 81 -15.02 1.88 18.96
C ARG A 81 -14.29 3.00 18.23
N ARG A 82 -13.79 4.02 18.97
CA ARG A 82 -13.03 5.11 18.38
C ARG A 82 -11.74 4.62 17.73
N TRP A 83 -11.02 3.71 18.37
CA TRP A 83 -9.78 3.16 17.82
C TRP A 83 -10.05 2.34 16.55
N ILE A 84 -11.09 1.51 16.54
CA ILE A 84 -11.50 0.76 15.34
C ILE A 84 -11.83 1.71 14.18
N GLY A 85 -12.61 2.76 14.42
CA GLY A 85 -12.90 3.76 13.39
C GLY A 85 -11.66 4.45 12.82
N LEU A 86 -10.65 4.74 13.67
CA LEU A 86 -9.37 5.29 13.22
C LEU A 86 -8.56 4.28 12.39
N LEU A 87 -8.62 2.99 12.72
CA LEU A 87 -7.99 1.92 11.94
C LEU A 87 -8.64 1.81 10.56
N GLU A 88 -9.97 1.85 10.49
CA GLU A 88 -10.73 1.82 9.23
C GLU A 88 -10.41 3.04 8.36
N GLU A 89 -10.39 4.24 8.94
CA GLU A 89 -10.02 5.46 8.23
C GLU A 89 -8.58 5.39 7.68
N ALA A 90 -7.62 4.94 8.50
CA ALA A 90 -6.24 4.76 8.07
C ALA A 90 -6.13 3.73 6.93
N GLN A 91 -6.94 2.67 6.97
CA GLN A 91 -6.97 1.66 5.91
C GLN A 91 -7.57 2.22 4.60
N GLY A 92 -8.61 3.03 4.68
CA GLY A 92 -9.16 3.72 3.52
C GLY A 92 -8.13 4.64 2.85
N ARG A 93 -7.38 5.41 3.64
CA ARG A 93 -6.28 6.26 3.14
C ARG A 93 -5.16 5.44 2.51
N PHE A 94 -4.81 4.30 3.11
CA PHE A 94 -3.82 3.37 2.54
C PHE A 94 -4.25 2.86 1.17
N VAL A 95 -5.50 2.44 0.99
CA VAL A 95 -6.00 1.93 -0.29
C VAL A 95 -5.90 3.01 -1.38
N SER A 96 -6.36 4.23 -1.08
CA SER A 96 -6.28 5.35 -2.03
C SER A 96 -4.84 5.69 -2.42
N TRP A 97 -3.94 5.74 -1.44
CA TRP A 97 -2.51 5.98 -1.69
C TRP A 97 -1.88 4.85 -2.51
N ARG A 98 -2.07 3.59 -2.11
CA ARG A 98 -1.57 2.41 -2.82
C ARG A 98 -2.03 2.38 -4.28
N ASP A 99 -3.31 2.67 -4.51
CA ASP A 99 -3.87 2.67 -5.86
C ASP A 99 -3.26 3.79 -6.71
N PHE A 100 -3.04 4.97 -6.13
CA PHE A 100 -2.34 6.06 -6.80
C PHE A 100 -0.90 5.69 -7.16
N GLU A 101 -0.13 5.16 -6.21
CA GLU A 101 1.26 4.69 -6.43
C GLU A 101 1.32 3.65 -7.55
N CYS A 102 0.53 2.58 -7.43
CA CYS A 102 0.65 1.45 -8.35
C CYS A 102 0.04 1.69 -9.74
N GLN A 103 -0.90 2.62 -9.88
CA GLN A 103 -1.49 2.97 -11.18
C GLN A 103 -0.75 4.12 -11.87
N SER A 104 -0.29 5.10 -11.11
CA SER A 104 0.24 6.35 -11.66
C SER A 104 1.76 6.44 -11.61
N ILE A 105 2.43 5.77 -10.66
CA ILE A 105 3.87 5.94 -10.44
C ILE A 105 4.64 4.69 -10.88
N ALA A 106 4.25 3.50 -10.41
CA ALA A 106 4.93 2.23 -10.69
C ALA A 106 5.25 1.97 -12.19
N PRO A 107 4.41 2.35 -13.17
CA PRO A 107 4.75 2.18 -14.59
C PRO A 107 6.03 2.90 -15.03
N TYR A 108 6.44 3.97 -14.33
CA TYR A 108 7.63 4.77 -14.63
C TYR A 108 8.88 4.30 -13.87
N GLU A 109 8.71 3.56 -12.78
CA GLU A 109 9.82 3.07 -11.94
C GLU A 109 10.45 1.78 -12.48
N GLY A 110 9.68 1.00 -13.24
CA GLY A 110 10.15 -0.23 -13.84
C GLY A 110 11.02 -0.02 -15.08
N GLY A 111 12.20 -0.64 -15.13
CA GLY A 111 13.06 -0.68 -16.33
C GLY A 111 12.42 -1.33 -17.57
N GLY A 112 11.24 -1.95 -17.43
CA GLY A 112 10.47 -2.55 -18.52
C GLY A 112 9.63 -1.56 -19.34
N GLY A 113 9.30 -0.38 -18.81
CA GLY A 113 8.50 0.64 -19.50
C GLY A 113 9.21 1.28 -20.70
N GLN A 114 10.54 1.16 -20.77
CA GLN A 114 11.36 1.70 -21.84
C GLN A 114 11.28 0.92 -23.17
N LYS A 115 10.62 -0.25 -23.21
CA LYS A 115 10.75 -1.20 -24.35
C LYS A 115 9.56 -1.32 -25.30
N THR A 116 8.48 -0.57 -25.15
CA THR A 116 7.42 -0.55 -26.17
C THR A 116 7.52 0.70 -27.03
N ILE A 117 8.18 0.57 -28.18
CA ILE A 117 8.19 1.56 -29.27
C ILE A 117 6.72 1.84 -29.66
N GLY A 118 6.17 2.98 -29.24
CA GLY A 118 4.81 3.41 -29.58
C GLY A 118 3.95 3.97 -28.45
N GLY A 119 4.38 3.92 -27.18
CA GLY A 119 3.88 4.75 -26.05
C GLY A 119 2.39 4.79 -25.70
N ARG A 120 1.50 4.17 -26.49
CA ARG A 120 0.03 4.30 -26.40
C ARG A 120 -0.69 3.06 -25.90
N LEU A 121 -0.02 1.91 -25.89
CA LEU A 121 -0.59 0.66 -25.43
C LEU A 121 0.35 0.11 -24.38
N GLY A 122 -0.01 0.32 -23.11
CA GLY A 122 0.73 -0.21 -21.97
C GLY A 122 1.04 -1.68 -22.20
N GLY A 123 2.31 -1.98 -22.43
CA GLY A 123 2.76 -3.34 -22.69
C GLY A 123 2.53 -4.24 -21.46
N VAL A 124 2.75 -5.54 -21.65
CA VAL A 124 2.74 -6.55 -20.56
C VAL A 124 3.56 -6.08 -19.34
N GLY A 125 4.64 -5.32 -19.57
CA GLY A 125 5.45 -4.73 -18.52
C GLY A 125 4.71 -3.74 -17.60
N VAL A 126 3.73 -2.96 -18.09
CA VAL A 126 2.97 -2.02 -17.24
C VAL A 126 2.04 -2.77 -16.29
N LEU A 127 1.35 -3.79 -16.81
CA LEU A 127 0.49 -4.64 -15.99
C LEU A 127 1.29 -5.38 -14.93
N GLU A 128 2.44 -5.93 -15.32
CA GLU A 128 3.37 -6.58 -14.39
C GLU A 128 3.83 -5.64 -13.28
N GLN A 129 4.33 -4.44 -13.62
CA GLN A 129 4.80 -3.47 -12.62
C GLN A 129 3.69 -3.09 -11.64
N ARG A 130 2.47 -2.87 -12.15
CA ARG A 130 1.31 -2.60 -11.29
C ARG A 130 1.03 -3.76 -10.34
N MET A 131 1.01 -5.00 -10.82
CA MET A 131 0.74 -6.17 -9.96
C MET A 131 1.82 -6.32 -8.89
N THR A 132 3.10 -6.20 -9.25
CA THR A 132 4.21 -6.28 -8.30
C THR A 132 4.14 -5.19 -7.23
N CYS A 133 3.84 -3.95 -7.62
CA CYS A 133 3.60 -2.85 -6.68
C CYS A 133 2.46 -3.18 -5.70
N LEU A 134 1.30 -3.63 -6.21
CA LEU A 134 0.15 -3.97 -5.38
C LEU A 134 0.49 -5.08 -4.38
N ILE A 135 1.16 -6.14 -4.83
CA ILE A 135 1.56 -7.25 -3.98
C ILE A 135 2.50 -6.76 -2.86
N GLY A 136 3.54 -6.02 -3.21
CA GLY A 136 4.53 -5.53 -2.25
C GLY A 136 3.91 -4.61 -1.19
N LEU A 137 3.12 -3.63 -1.61
CA LEU A 137 2.47 -2.70 -0.67
C LEU A 137 1.43 -3.40 0.21
N ASN A 138 0.66 -4.34 -0.32
CA ASN A 138 -0.28 -5.12 0.48
C ASN A 138 0.44 -6.00 1.51
N GLN A 139 1.50 -6.70 1.10
CA GLN A 139 2.29 -7.54 2.03
C GLN A 139 2.92 -6.71 3.15
N ALA A 140 3.52 -5.56 2.82
CA ALA A 140 4.11 -4.65 3.79
C ALA A 140 3.06 -4.12 4.78
N ARG A 141 1.87 -3.76 4.28
CA ARG A 141 0.77 -3.28 5.11
C ARG A 141 0.23 -4.37 6.04
N ALA A 142 0.03 -5.59 5.56
CA ALA A 142 -0.39 -6.71 6.39
C ALA A 142 0.62 -6.97 7.52
N ALA A 143 1.91 -7.05 7.19
CA ALA A 143 2.97 -7.27 8.17
C ALA A 143 3.06 -6.14 9.22
N ASP A 144 2.84 -4.89 8.81
CA ASP A 144 2.77 -3.74 9.72
C ASP A 144 1.61 -3.85 10.72
N ILE A 145 0.41 -4.21 10.24
CA ILE A 145 -0.76 -4.41 11.10
C ILE A 145 -0.54 -5.60 12.05
N GLU A 146 -0.10 -6.73 11.51
CA GLU A 146 0.20 -7.96 12.29
C GLU A 146 1.17 -7.67 13.44
N ARG A 147 2.25 -6.91 13.16
CA ARG A 147 3.24 -6.52 14.17
C ARG A 147 2.68 -5.60 15.25
N ARG A 148 1.88 -4.59 14.88
CA ARG A 148 1.37 -3.58 15.82
C ARG A 148 0.33 -4.13 16.79
N TYR A 149 -0.53 -5.03 16.30
CA TYR A 149 -1.66 -5.52 17.06
C TYR A 149 -1.40 -6.87 17.74
N ALA A 150 -0.17 -7.40 17.61
CA ALA A 150 0.30 -8.65 18.22
C ALA A 150 -0.78 -9.74 18.13
N LEU A 151 -1.26 -9.96 16.92
CA LEU A 151 -2.42 -10.80 16.67
C LEU A 151 -2.17 -12.18 17.29
N PRO A 152 -3.16 -12.77 17.99
CA PRO A 152 -3.06 -14.17 18.38
C PRO A 152 -2.69 -14.98 17.15
N ALA A 153 -1.74 -15.90 17.28
CA ALA A 153 -1.19 -16.68 16.16
C ALA A 153 -2.26 -17.44 15.35
N TYR A 154 -3.49 -17.52 15.86
CA TYR A 154 -4.63 -18.08 15.16
C TYR A 154 -5.84 -17.14 15.20
N ILE A 155 -6.13 -16.53 14.06
CA ILE A 155 -7.49 -16.11 13.71
C ILE A 155 -7.81 -16.89 12.43
N PRO A 156 -8.83 -17.77 12.42
CA PRO A 156 -9.17 -18.55 11.25
C PRO A 156 -9.32 -17.61 10.05
N GLU A 157 -8.69 -17.97 8.93
CA GLU A 157 -8.91 -17.26 7.66
C GLU A 157 -10.43 -17.26 7.41
N PRO A 158 -11.07 -16.11 7.11
CA PRO A 158 -12.49 -16.10 6.80
C PRO A 158 -12.71 -17.08 5.65
N GLU A 159 -13.66 -17.99 5.83
CA GLU A 159 -14.01 -18.94 4.79
C GLU A 159 -14.23 -18.17 3.47
N PRO A 160 -13.78 -18.71 2.33
CA PRO A 160 -14.01 -18.08 1.05
C PRO A 160 -15.50 -17.81 0.91
N VAL A 161 -15.88 -16.52 0.87
CA VAL A 161 -17.27 -16.16 0.62
C VAL A 161 -17.59 -16.73 -0.77
N PRO A 162 -18.58 -17.64 -0.88
CA PRO A 162 -18.93 -18.20 -2.17
C PRO A 162 -19.25 -17.05 -3.13
N PRO A 163 -18.87 -17.16 -4.41
CA PRO A 163 -19.19 -16.11 -5.37
C PRO A 163 -20.70 -15.85 -5.30
N PRO A 164 -21.13 -14.58 -5.34
CA PRO A 164 -22.55 -14.28 -5.36
C PRO A 164 -23.19 -15.08 -6.50
N PRO A 165 -24.39 -15.66 -6.28
CA PRO A 165 -25.07 -16.39 -7.33
C PRO A 165 -25.12 -15.51 -8.57
N ALA A 166 -24.78 -16.08 -9.73
CA ALA A 166 -24.82 -15.36 -10.99
C ALA A 166 -26.17 -14.67 -11.09
N ALA A 167 -26.16 -13.33 -11.10
CA ALA A 167 -27.38 -12.57 -11.26
C ALA A 167 -28.08 -13.11 -12.51
N PRO A 168 -29.41 -13.36 -12.46
CA PRO A 168 -30.14 -13.74 -13.65
C PRO A 168 -29.81 -12.72 -14.73
N SER A 169 -29.33 -13.22 -15.86
CA SER A 169 -28.96 -12.43 -17.02
C SER A 169 -30.24 -11.77 -17.54
N GLU A 170 -30.60 -10.62 -16.98
CA GLU A 170 -31.59 -9.76 -17.57
C GLU A 170 -31.05 -9.36 -18.93
N ALA A 171 -31.56 -10.01 -19.97
CA ALA A 171 -31.37 -9.64 -21.36
C ALA A 171 -31.85 -8.19 -21.48
N THR A 172 -30.92 -7.27 -21.34
CA THR A 172 -31.16 -5.85 -21.52
C THR A 172 -31.46 -5.67 -23.00
N ALA A 173 -32.74 -5.57 -23.33
CA ALA A 173 -33.18 -5.06 -24.60
C ALA A 173 -32.50 -3.71 -24.81
N ALA A 174 -31.73 -3.60 -25.90
CA ALA A 174 -30.98 -2.41 -26.24
C ALA A 174 -31.91 -1.20 -26.30
N PRO A 175 -31.69 -0.14 -25.51
CA PRO A 175 -32.33 1.14 -25.78
C PRO A 175 -31.73 1.70 -27.07
N SER A 176 -32.56 1.87 -28.08
CA SER A 176 -32.25 2.59 -29.31
C SER A 176 -31.68 3.96 -28.96
N ALA A 177 -30.43 4.20 -29.35
CA ALA A 177 -29.75 5.46 -29.19
C ALA A 177 -30.37 6.52 -30.10
N THR A 178 -31.04 7.51 -29.51
CA THR A 178 -31.32 8.79 -30.15
C THR A 178 -31.06 9.89 -29.12
N GLY A 179 -30.08 10.76 -29.39
CA GLY A 179 -30.03 12.09 -28.76
C GLY A 179 -28.72 12.50 -28.08
N ALA A 180 -27.88 13.18 -28.87
CA ALA A 180 -27.24 14.46 -28.54
C ALA A 180 -26.51 14.64 -27.18
N GLY A 181 -25.18 14.57 -27.26
CA GLY A 181 -24.28 15.69 -26.90
C GLY A 181 -24.44 16.37 -25.54
N SER A 182 -23.58 15.99 -24.59
CA SER A 182 -22.97 16.96 -23.68
C SER A 182 -21.63 16.44 -23.16
N THR A 183 -20.54 16.90 -23.78
CA THR A 183 -19.19 16.83 -23.23
C THR A 183 -19.10 17.80 -22.06
N GLN A 184 -19.37 17.34 -20.84
CA GLN A 184 -18.89 18.03 -19.65
C GLN A 184 -17.40 17.67 -19.49
N GLY A 185 -16.55 18.60 -19.92
CA GLY A 185 -15.12 18.55 -19.66
C GLY A 185 -14.88 18.55 -18.15
N ALA A 186 -14.08 17.59 -17.68
CA ALA A 186 -13.51 17.65 -16.36
C ALA A 186 -12.72 18.97 -16.21
N PRO A 187 -12.87 19.72 -15.12
CA PRO A 187 -12.08 20.92 -14.90
C PRO A 187 -10.60 20.54 -14.81
N PRO A 188 -9.69 21.33 -15.41
CA PRO A 188 -8.26 21.09 -15.24
C PRO A 188 -7.89 21.26 -13.76
N LEU A 189 -7.19 20.26 -13.21
CA LEU A 189 -6.45 20.37 -11.96
C LEU A 189 -5.23 21.29 -12.18
N SER A 190 -5.49 22.58 -12.44
CA SER A 190 -4.50 23.65 -12.47
C SER A 190 -4.56 24.41 -11.15
N GLY A 191 -4.16 23.73 -10.07
CA GLY A 191 -3.77 24.38 -8.82
C GLY A 191 -2.31 24.05 -8.55
N PRO A 192 -1.46 24.99 -8.12
CA PRO A 192 -0.11 24.66 -7.72
C PRO A 192 -0.18 23.63 -6.59
N VAL A 193 0.47 22.48 -6.78
CA VAL A 193 0.73 21.52 -5.71
C VAL A 193 1.50 22.28 -4.63
N ARG A 194 0.80 22.71 -3.58
CA ARG A 194 1.45 23.28 -2.40
C ARG A 194 2.11 22.12 -1.68
N ILE A 195 3.42 21.99 -1.87
CA ILE A 195 4.26 21.25 -0.95
C ILE A 195 4.00 21.88 0.42
N ILE A 196 3.38 21.14 1.34
CA ILE A 196 3.20 21.59 2.71
C ILE A 196 4.60 21.60 3.31
N GLU A 197 5.24 22.77 3.35
CA GLU A 197 6.43 22.99 4.17
C GLU A 197 6.02 22.82 5.63
N LEU A 198 6.29 21.65 6.18
CA LEU A 198 6.15 21.39 7.61
C LEU A 198 7.20 22.25 8.32
N PRO A 199 6.81 23.14 9.25
CA PRO A 199 7.77 23.96 9.97
C PRO A 199 8.68 23.06 10.80
N VAL A 200 9.97 23.06 10.48
CA VAL A 200 11.02 22.46 11.31
C VAL A 200 11.13 23.32 12.57
N GLN A 201 10.59 22.82 13.68
CA GLN A 201 10.80 23.43 14.99
C GLN A 201 12.23 23.11 15.44
N PRO A 202 13.09 24.12 15.69
CA PRO A 202 14.37 23.88 16.33
C PRO A 202 14.12 23.45 17.79
N GLN A 203 14.76 22.35 18.19
CA GLN A 203 14.82 21.91 19.58
C GLN A 203 15.82 22.74 20.38
#